data_AF-A0A2V7EZ72-F1
#
_entry.id   AF-A0A2V7EZ72-F1
#
_cell.length_a   1.000
_cell.length_b   1.000
_cell.length_c   1.000
_cell.angle_alpha   90.00
_cell.angle_beta   90.00
_cell.angle_gamma   90.00
#
_symmetry.space_group_name_H-M   'P 1'
#
loop_
_entity.id
_entity.type
_entity.pdbx_description
1 polymer ?
#
loop_
_entity_poly.entity_id
_entity_poly.type
_entity_poly.pdbx_seq_one_letter_code
_entity_poly.pdbx_strand_id
1 'polypeptide(L)' 'MSEAATPDLKSRVQDLIDTMINPAVAGHGGFVELIDVQDNRVYLTMGGGCQGCGAADVTLKAGIERLIKEELP' A
#
# COMPACT_ATOMS: atom_id res chain seq x y z
N MET A 1 -13.46 -19.94 -18.54
CA MET A 1 -12.95 -19.79 -17.15
C MET A 1 -12.73 -18.31 -16.92
N SER A 2 -13.22 -17.81 -15.77
CA SER A 2 -13.26 -16.44 -15.21
C SER A 2 -12.62 -15.28 -15.98
N GLU A 3 -13.46 -14.32 -16.37
CA GLU A 3 -13.07 -12.92 -16.57
C GLU A 3 -14.00 -12.07 -15.70
N ALA A 4 -13.66 -11.98 -14.41
CA ALA A 4 -14.36 -11.18 -13.42
C ALA A 4 -13.30 -10.50 -12.56
N ALA A 5 -12.73 -9.40 -13.03
CA ALA A 5 -11.83 -8.59 -12.21
C ALA A 5 -11.58 -7.25 -12.87
N THR A 6 -12.32 -6.20 -12.51
CA THR A 6 -11.77 -4.83 -12.54
C THR A 6 -12.51 -3.74 -11.77
N PRO A 7 -13.81 -3.81 -11.41
CA PRO A 7 -14.41 -2.75 -10.58
C PRO A 7 -14.05 -2.88 -9.08
N ASP A 8 -13.67 -4.08 -8.62
CA ASP A 8 -13.46 -4.36 -7.19
C ASP A 8 -12.01 -4.19 -6.72
N LEU A 9 -11.03 -4.23 -7.64
CA LEU A 9 -9.61 -4.22 -7.26
C LEU A 9 -9.26 -2.95 -6.50
N LYS A 10 -9.76 -1.80 -6.98
CA LYS A 10 -9.60 -0.50 -6.31
C LYS A 10 -10.17 -0.52 -4.89
N SER A 11 -11.42 -0.98 -4.71
CA SER A 11 -12.05 -1.06 -3.40
C SER A 11 -11.33 -2.02 -2.47
N ARG A 12 -10.93 -3.19 -2.96
CA ARG A 12 -10.17 -4.18 -2.17
C ARG A 12 -8.83 -3.63 -1.72
N VAL A 13 -8.11 -2.96 -2.62
CA VAL A 13 -6.84 -2.30 -2.32
C VAL A 13 -7.04 -1.19 -1.30
N GLN A 14 -8.07 -0.35 -1.47
CA GLN A 14 -8.41 0.71 -0.53
C GLN A 14 -8.69 0.15 0.87
N ASP A 15 -9.51 -0.89 0.97
CA ASP A 15 -9.83 -1.55 2.24
C ASP A 15 -8.57 -2.12 2.92
N LEU A 16 -7.69 -2.77 2.14
CA LEU A 16 -6.40 -3.26 2.62
C LEU A 16 -5.49 -2.14 3.12
N ILE A 17 -5.49 -1.02 2.40
CA ILE A 17 -4.70 0.14 2.80
C ILE A 17 -5.23 0.66 4.13
N ASP A 18 -6.52 0.95 4.24
CA ASP A 18 -7.10 1.53 5.45
C ASP A 18 -7.07 0.60 6.68
N THR A 19 -7.21 -0.71 6.48
CA THR A 19 -7.26 -1.69 7.58
C THR A 19 -5.90 -2.24 8.01
N MET A 20 -4.95 -2.39 7.08
CA MET A 20 -3.63 -2.97 7.38
C MET A 20 -2.48 -2.00 7.18
N ILE A 21 -2.41 -1.33 6.03
CA ILE A 21 -1.23 -0.51 5.68
C ILE A 21 -1.21 0.78 6.49
N ASN A 22 -2.29 1.56 6.47
CA ASN A 22 -2.42 2.85 7.14
C ASN A 22 -2.09 2.77 8.64
N PRO A 23 -2.63 1.82 9.45
CA PRO A 23 -2.23 1.68 10.85
C PRO A 23 -0.77 1.24 11.03
N ALA A 24 -0.25 0.37 10.15
CA ALA A 24 1.15 -0.04 10.20
C ALA A 24 2.12 1.12 9.92
N VAL A 25 1.79 2.00 8.97
CA VAL A 25 2.63 3.16 8.62
C VAL A 25 2.41 4.32 9.60
N ALA A 26 1.18 4.50 10.10
CA ALA A 26 0.84 5.51 11.11
C ALA A 26 1.60 5.31 12.41
N GLY A 27 1.84 4.05 12.82
CA GLY A 27 2.70 3.70 13.94
C GLY A 27 4.16 4.15 13.78
N HIS A 28 4.58 4.50 12.56
CA HIS A 28 5.91 5.02 12.22
C HIS A 28 5.89 6.51 11.81
N GLY A 29 4.73 7.17 11.92
CA GLY A 29 4.56 8.58 11.57
C GLY A 29 4.42 8.84 10.07
N GLY A 30 4.12 7.81 9.28
CA GLY A 30 3.77 7.92 7.87
C GLY A 30 2.34 7.47 7.60
N PHE A 31 1.92 7.62 6.36
CA PHE A 31 0.62 7.23 5.84
C PHE A 31 0.77 6.80 4.38
N VAL A 32 -0.18 6.03 3.89
CA VAL A 32 -0.21 5.57 2.50
C VAL A 32 -1.58 5.83 1.93
N GLU A 33 -1.63 6.43 0.75
CA GLU A 33 -2.86 6.70 0.03
C GLU A 33 -2.84 6.03 -1.36
N LEU A 34 -4.00 5.54 -1.75
CA LEU A 34 -4.23 4.98 -3.08
C LEU A 34 -4.39 6.12 -4.08
N ILE A 35 -3.48 6.22 -5.05
CA ILE A 35 -3.58 7.18 -6.16
C ILE A 35 -4.46 6.62 -7.25
N ASP A 36 -4.09 5.44 -7.77
CA ASP A 36 -4.77 4.84 -8.90
C ASP A 36 -4.51 3.33 -9.02
N VAL A 37 -5.36 2.62 -9.76
CA VAL A 37 -5.18 1.20 -10.06
C VAL A 37 -5.44 0.97 -11.54
N GLN A 38 -4.39 0.57 -12.28
CA GLN A 38 -4.47 0.31 -13.71
C GLN A 38 -3.67 -0.93 -14.09
N ASP A 39 -4.22 -1.79 -14.95
CA ASP A 39 -3.50 -2.96 -15.52
C ASP A 39 -2.78 -3.83 -14.49
N ASN A 40 -3.49 -4.22 -13.41
CA ASN A 40 -2.92 -4.96 -12.28
C ASN A 40 -1.78 -4.24 -11.53
N ARG A 41 -1.59 -2.94 -11.76
CA ARG A 41 -0.63 -2.10 -11.05
C ARG A 41 -1.37 -1.15 -10.13
N VAL A 42 -0.92 -1.12 -8.89
CA VAL A 42 -1.44 -0.23 -7.86
C VAL A 42 -0.44 0.92 -7.68
N TYR A 43 -0.91 2.14 -7.90
CA TYR A 43 -0.16 3.36 -7.67
C TYR A 43 -0.51 3.90 -6.29
N LEU A 44 0.48 3.96 -5.43
CA LEU A 44 0.36 4.41 -4.05
C LEU A 44 1.28 5.61 -3.86
N THR A 45 0.81 6.57 -3.07
CA THR A 45 1.66 7.60 -2.51
C THR A 45 1.89 7.31 -1.05
N MET A 46 3.13 7.35 -0.60
CA MET A 46 3.47 7.26 0.81
C MET A 46 3.89 8.65 1.24
N GLY A 47 3.27 9.16 2.29
CA GLY A 47 3.56 10.47 2.86
C GLY A 47 3.86 10.32 4.34
N GLY A 48 4.65 11.24 4.89
CA GLY A 48 5.02 11.17 6.29
C GLY A 48 6.06 10.09 6.59
N GLY A 49 6.79 10.34 7.66
CA GLY A 49 8.00 9.64 8.02
C GLY A 49 8.83 10.58 8.88
N CYS A 50 9.36 10.03 9.98
CA CYS A 50 10.30 10.74 10.85
C CYS A 50 11.37 11.42 9.99
N GLN A 51 11.36 12.75 10.02
CA GLN A 51 12.13 13.69 9.20
C GLN A 51 13.66 13.63 9.44
N GLY A 52 14.26 12.45 9.63
CA GLY A 52 15.67 12.37 10.05
C GLY A 52 16.37 11.02 10.08
N CYS A 53 15.75 9.89 9.73
CA CYS A 53 16.40 8.57 9.82
C CYS A 53 16.20 7.75 8.54
N GLY A 54 16.98 8.03 7.49
CA GLY A 54 16.85 7.38 6.17
C GLY A 54 16.99 5.85 6.13
N ALA A 55 17.39 5.19 7.22
CA ALA A 55 17.38 3.73 7.35
C ALA A 55 15.99 3.16 7.66
N ALA A 56 15.11 3.94 8.32
CA ALA A 56 13.76 3.51 8.67
C ALA A 56 12.85 3.45 7.43
N ASP A 57 12.95 4.45 6.54
CA ASP A 57 12.18 4.54 5.29
C ASP A 57 12.36 3.32 4.38
N VAL A 58 13.60 2.86 4.20
CA VAL A 58 13.89 1.72 3.30
C VAL A 58 13.27 0.43 3.83
N THR A 59 13.33 0.22 5.14
CA THR A 59 12.78 -0.99 5.78
C THR A 59 11.26 -1.01 5.73
N LEU A 60 10.64 0.15 5.97
CA LEU A 60 9.19 0.37 5.85
C LEU A 60 8.68 0.11 4.43
N LYS A 61 9.32 0.74 3.45
CA LYS A 61 8.95 0.61 2.03
C LYS A 61 9.03 -0.85 1.58
N ALA A 62 10.09 -1.56 1.98
CA ALA A 62 10.25 -2.98 1.67
C ALA A 62 9.16 -3.86 2.31
N GLY A 63 8.74 -3.57 3.54
CA GLY A 63 7.64 -4.28 4.22
C GLY A 63 6.30 -4.08 3.51
N ILE A 64 5.99 -2.85 3.10
CA ILE A 64 4.74 -2.51 2.41
C ILE A 64 4.70 -3.14 1.01
N GLU A 65 5.78 -3.04 0.22
CA GLU A 65 5.85 -3.68 -1.10
C GLU A 65 5.65 -5.20 -1.02
N ARG A 66 6.17 -5.83 0.04
CA ARG A 66 6.05 -7.27 0.25
C ARG A 66 4.62 -7.66 0.62
N LEU A 67 3.99 -6.95 1.55
CA LEU A 67 2.58 -7.16 1.93
C LEU A 67 1.64 -7.08 0.72
N ILE A 68 1.83 -6.08 -0.14
CA ILE A 68 0.99 -5.91 -1.33
C ILE A 68 1.17 -7.08 -2.30
N LYS A 69 2.40 -7.54 -2.52
CA LYS A 69 2.67 -8.71 -3.39
C LYS A 69 2.14 -10.02 -2.82
N GLU A 70 2.05 -10.16 -1.50
CA GLU A 70 1.49 -11.37 -0.87
C GLU A 70 -0.04 -11.39 -0.92
N GLU A 71 -0.69 -10.24 -0.74
CA GLU A 71 -2.16 -10.12 -0.76
C GLU A 71 -2.76 -10.02 -2.18
N LEU A 72 -1.98 -9.54 -3.16
CA LEU A 72 -2.39 -9.37 -4.56
C LEU A 72 -1.43 -10.14 -5.50
N PRO A 73 -1.71 -11.43 -5.78
CA PRO A 73 -0.94 -12.21 -6.75
C PRO A 73 -1.21 -11.83 -8.21
#